data_AF-A0A7C4XFV2-F1
#
_entry.id   AF-A0A7C4XFV2-F1
#
_cell.length_a   1.000
_cell.length_b   1.000
_cell.length_c   1.000
_cell.angle_alpha   90.00
_cell.angle_beta   90.00
_cell.angle_gamma   90.00
#
_symmetry.space_group_name_H-M   'P 1'
#
loop_
_entity.id
_entity.type
_entity.pdbx_description
1 polymer ?
#
loop_
_entity_poly.entity_id
_entity_poly.type
_entity_poly.pdbx_seq_one_letter_code
_entity_poly.pdbx_strand_id
1 'polypeptide(L)'
;VRLDTPSSRRGNFREIIMEVRWTLDLLGYKHVKIIASGGINEKSVQQLRDIVDIFGVGTSVAFPQPVDIGADIVEVNKGGEWVPISKRGKLPGAKKVYRCSTLEYEVVPWNSTPSKCFEDVLELYLQEGRLVKKLPSPQELREYVLRQLKDSPEPTPAD
;
A
#
# COMPACT_ATOMS: atom_id res chain seq x y z
N VAL A 1 -3.55 -7.07 -27.47
CA VAL A 1 -4.61 -8.09 -27.26
C VAL A 1 -4.81 -8.29 -25.77
N ARG A 2 -6.06 -8.46 -25.32
CA ARG A 2 -6.39 -8.77 -23.92
C ARG A 2 -6.76 -10.24 -23.77
N LEU A 3 -6.12 -10.90 -22.81
CA LEU A 3 -6.38 -12.28 -22.42
C LEU A 3 -7.09 -12.28 -21.06
N ASP A 4 -8.34 -12.72 -21.07
CA ASP A 4 -9.22 -12.82 -19.89
C ASP A 4 -9.76 -14.25 -19.76
N THR A 5 -8.85 -15.22 -19.83
CA THR A 5 -9.21 -16.63 -19.96
C THR A 5 -9.96 -17.10 -18.71
N PRO A 6 -11.21 -17.61 -18.82
CA PRO A 6 -11.95 -18.17 -17.69
C PRO A 6 -11.15 -19.27 -16.99
N SER A 7 -11.33 -19.45 -15.68
CA SER A 7 -10.59 -20.44 -14.89
C SER A 7 -10.65 -21.85 -15.49
N SER A 8 -11.81 -22.25 -16.03
CA SER A 8 -12.04 -23.54 -16.68
C SER A 8 -11.22 -23.76 -17.97
N ARG A 9 -10.67 -22.71 -18.57
CA ARG A 9 -9.83 -22.77 -19.79
C ARG A 9 -8.42 -22.24 -19.57
N ARG A 10 -8.09 -21.81 -18.37
CA ARG A 10 -6.85 -21.07 -18.09
C ARG A 10 -5.62 -21.97 -18.05
N GLY A 11 -5.78 -23.24 -17.65
CA GLY A 11 -4.68 -24.21 -17.57
C GLY A 11 -3.41 -23.57 -17.00
N ASN A 12 -2.33 -23.61 -17.77
CA ASN A 12 -1.14 -22.80 -17.53
C ASN A 12 -1.23 -21.46 -18.27
N PHE A 13 -1.58 -20.38 -17.56
CA PHE A 13 -1.80 -19.09 -18.18
C PHE A 13 -0.54 -18.48 -18.81
N ARG A 14 0.64 -18.77 -18.22
CA ARG A 14 1.94 -18.33 -18.74
C ARG A 14 2.21 -18.94 -20.11
N GLU A 15 1.99 -20.25 -20.25
CA GLU A 15 2.16 -20.95 -21.54
C GLU A 15 1.22 -20.39 -22.61
N ILE A 16 -0.05 -20.14 -22.26
CA ILE A 16 -1.01 -19.52 -23.19
C ILE A 16 -0.51 -18.15 -23.67
N ILE A 17 0.00 -17.31 -22.76
CA ILE A 17 0.53 -15.98 -23.12
C ILE A 17 1.74 -16.11 -24.04
N MET A 18 2.65 -17.05 -23.76
CA MET A 18 3.83 -17.30 -24.58
C MET A 18 3.47 -17.82 -25.98
N GLU A 19 2.48 -18.71 -26.08
CA GLU A 19 1.97 -19.22 -27.37
C GLU A 19 1.37 -18.08 -28.21
N VAL A 20 0.57 -17.22 -27.59
CA VAL A 20 0.01 -16.02 -28.25
C VAL A 20 1.13 -15.09 -28.71
N ARG A 21 2.12 -14.81 -27.85
CA ARG A 21 3.26 -13.95 -28.19
C ARG A 21 4.05 -14.52 -29.37
N TRP A 22 4.38 -15.81 -29.32
CA TRP A 22 5.09 -16.52 -30.38
C TRP A 22 4.35 -16.42 -31.72
N THR A 23 3.05 -16.69 -31.72
CA THR A 23 2.21 -16.65 -32.92
C THR A 23 2.15 -15.26 -33.53
N LEU A 24 1.96 -14.22 -32.69
CA LEU A 24 1.98 -12.84 -33.15
C LEU A 24 3.35 -12.46 -33.74
N ASP A 25 4.43 -12.89 -33.12
CA ASP A 25 5.79 -12.60 -33.59
C ASP A 25 6.11 -13.28 -34.91
N LEU A 26 5.68 -14.54 -35.09
CA LEU A 26 5.83 -15.29 -36.33
C LEU A 26 5.13 -14.58 -37.50
N LEU A 27 4.01 -13.94 -37.23
CA LEU A 27 3.23 -13.17 -38.21
C LEU A 27 3.69 -11.70 -38.35
N GLY A 28 4.77 -11.30 -37.66
CA GLY A 28 5.34 -9.96 -37.75
C GLY A 28 4.70 -8.90 -36.83
N TYR A 29 3.77 -9.27 -35.96
CA TYR A 29 3.03 -8.37 -35.06
C TYR A 29 3.72 -8.12 -33.71
N LYS A 30 5.04 -7.89 -33.73
CA LYS A 30 5.86 -7.66 -32.51
C LYS A 30 5.43 -6.41 -31.71
N HIS A 31 4.80 -5.45 -32.37
CA HIS A 31 4.32 -4.21 -31.75
C HIS A 31 3.04 -4.39 -30.92
N VAL A 32 2.33 -5.51 -31.07
CA VAL A 32 1.06 -5.75 -30.37
C VAL A 32 1.34 -6.09 -28.91
N LYS A 33 0.93 -5.22 -27.98
CA LYS A 33 1.05 -5.45 -26.54
C LYS A 33 0.10 -6.52 -26.02
N ILE A 34 0.49 -7.21 -24.96
CA ILE A 34 -0.32 -8.21 -24.26
C ILE A 34 -0.86 -7.64 -22.95
N ILE A 35 -2.17 -7.76 -22.76
CA ILE A 35 -2.87 -7.38 -21.54
C ILE A 35 -3.38 -8.66 -20.87
N ALA A 36 -3.06 -8.90 -19.60
CA ALA A 36 -3.59 -10.03 -18.83
C ALA A 36 -4.59 -9.54 -17.79
N SER A 37 -5.75 -10.20 -17.69
CA SER A 37 -6.78 -9.86 -16.69
C SER A 37 -7.49 -11.10 -16.14
N GLY A 38 -8.35 -10.86 -15.15
CA GLY A 38 -9.21 -11.87 -14.54
C GLY A 38 -8.46 -12.64 -13.44
N GLY A 39 -8.84 -12.44 -12.18
CA GLY A 39 -8.19 -13.13 -11.06
C GLY A 39 -6.68 -12.84 -10.90
N ILE A 40 -6.22 -11.69 -11.37
CA ILE A 40 -4.81 -11.27 -11.22
C ILE A 40 -4.57 -10.83 -9.77
N ASN A 41 -3.55 -11.40 -9.14
CA ASN A 41 -3.04 -11.05 -7.82
C ASN A 41 -1.51 -10.86 -7.86
N GLU A 42 -0.89 -10.61 -6.71
CA GLU A 42 0.55 -10.38 -6.55
C GLU A 42 1.37 -11.53 -7.11
N LYS A 43 0.98 -12.79 -6.81
CA LYS A 43 1.61 -14.00 -7.35
C LYS A 43 1.55 -14.04 -8.88
N SER A 44 0.38 -13.76 -9.44
CA SER A 44 0.17 -13.72 -10.89
C SER A 44 1.05 -12.64 -11.54
N VAL A 45 1.12 -11.44 -10.96
CA VAL A 45 1.97 -10.36 -11.47
C VAL A 45 3.44 -10.77 -11.42
N GLN A 46 3.91 -11.32 -10.31
CA GLN A 46 5.30 -11.76 -10.17
C GLN A 46 5.69 -12.81 -11.24
N GLN A 47 4.79 -13.74 -11.54
CA GLN A 47 5.01 -14.82 -12.51
C GLN A 47 4.88 -14.40 -13.97
N LEU A 48 4.22 -13.28 -14.27
CA LEU A 48 3.85 -12.88 -15.63
C LEU A 48 4.47 -11.55 -16.07
N ARG A 49 5.04 -10.75 -15.14
CA ARG A 49 5.54 -9.39 -15.43
C ARG A 49 6.65 -9.33 -16.47
N ASP A 50 7.33 -10.44 -16.74
CA ASP A 50 8.37 -10.55 -17.76
C ASP A 50 7.82 -10.78 -19.18
N ILE A 51 6.55 -11.17 -19.32
CA ILE A 51 5.91 -11.50 -20.60
C ILE A 51 4.59 -10.76 -20.88
N VAL A 52 4.10 -9.97 -19.93
CA VAL A 52 2.85 -9.18 -20.03
C VAL A 52 3.17 -7.68 -19.96
N ASP A 53 2.58 -6.88 -20.84
CA ASP A 53 2.77 -5.44 -20.87
C ASP A 53 1.86 -4.69 -19.86
N ILE A 54 0.61 -5.15 -19.69
CA ILE A 54 -0.41 -4.44 -18.91
C ILE A 54 -1.25 -5.45 -18.11
N PHE A 55 -1.51 -5.15 -16.84
CA PHE A 55 -2.35 -5.96 -15.97
C PHE A 55 -3.71 -5.29 -15.71
N GLY A 56 -4.79 -6.05 -15.91
CA GLY A 56 -6.12 -5.72 -15.42
C GLY A 56 -6.37 -6.39 -14.07
N VAL A 57 -6.22 -5.62 -12.99
CA VAL A 57 -6.38 -6.09 -11.61
C VAL A 57 -7.73 -5.63 -11.06
N GLY A 58 -8.50 -6.57 -10.51
CA GLY A 58 -9.87 -6.32 -10.03
C GLY A 58 -10.01 -6.63 -8.54
N THR A 59 -10.63 -7.77 -8.24
CA THR A 59 -11.03 -8.18 -6.88
C THR A 59 -9.94 -8.03 -5.82
N SER A 60 -8.69 -8.40 -6.13
CA SER A 60 -7.55 -8.32 -5.21
C SER A 60 -7.25 -6.90 -4.70
N VAL A 61 -7.59 -5.87 -5.48
CA VAL A 61 -7.41 -4.45 -5.11
C VAL A 61 -8.72 -3.81 -4.66
N ALA A 62 -9.85 -4.17 -5.29
CA ALA A 62 -11.14 -3.59 -4.98
C ALA A 62 -11.74 -4.10 -3.65
N PHE A 63 -11.42 -5.33 -3.26
CA PHE A 63 -11.90 -5.98 -2.05
C PHE A 63 -10.73 -6.60 -1.26
N PRO A 64 -9.76 -5.77 -0.80
CA PRO A 64 -8.67 -6.27 0.02
C PRO A 64 -9.17 -6.64 1.42
N GLN A 65 -8.38 -7.43 2.15
CA GLN A 65 -8.63 -7.63 3.58
C GLN A 65 -8.58 -6.27 4.30
N PRO A 66 -9.59 -5.92 5.11
CA PRO A 66 -9.59 -4.64 5.81
C PRO A 66 -8.48 -4.60 6.87
N VAL A 67 -7.86 -3.43 7.04
CA VAL A 67 -6.97 -3.18 8.18
C VAL A 67 -7.85 -2.92 9.40
N ASP A 68 -7.72 -3.73 10.44
CA ASP A 68 -8.46 -3.57 11.69
C ASP A 68 -7.88 -2.41 12.53
N ILE A 69 -8.56 -1.27 12.51
CA ILE A 69 -8.15 -0.04 13.18
C ILE A 69 -9.07 0.24 14.36
N GLY A 70 -8.49 0.46 15.54
CA GLY A 70 -9.20 0.87 16.75
C GLY A 70 -8.88 2.30 17.17
N ALA A 71 -9.88 3.00 17.72
CA ALA A 71 -9.72 4.29 18.36
C ALA A 71 -9.90 4.15 19.87
N ASP A 72 -8.88 4.54 20.64
CA ASP A 72 -8.84 4.36 22.09
C ASP A 72 -8.41 5.68 22.76
N ILE A 73 -9.01 5.98 23.92
CA ILE A 73 -8.53 7.06 24.79
C ILE A 73 -7.15 6.67 25.35
N VAL A 74 -6.17 7.57 25.22
CA VAL A 74 -4.80 7.39 25.73
C VAL A 74 -4.45 8.37 26.85
N GLU A 75 -5.18 9.48 26.97
CA GLU A 75 -5.03 10.48 28.03
C GLU A 75 -6.40 11.05 28.42
N VAL A 76 -6.54 11.45 29.68
CA VAL A 76 -7.74 12.11 30.20
C VAL A 76 -7.32 13.39 30.91
N ASN A 77 -7.95 14.52 30.59
CA ASN A 77 -7.74 15.75 31.32
C ASN A 77 -8.41 15.66 32.70
N LYS A 78 -7.62 15.77 33.77
CA LYS A 78 -8.08 15.80 35.16
C LYS A 78 -7.58 17.09 35.81
N GLY A 79 -8.51 18.03 36.04
CA GLY A 79 -8.18 19.28 36.74
C GLY A 79 -7.21 20.19 35.99
N GLY A 80 -7.19 20.15 34.65
CA GLY A 80 -6.30 20.96 33.81
C GLY A 80 -5.04 20.22 33.34
N GLU A 81 -4.75 19.04 33.89
CA GLU A 81 -3.59 18.24 33.53
C GLU A 81 -3.98 16.99 32.73
N TRP A 82 -3.24 16.68 31.67
CA TRP A 82 -3.42 15.45 30.91
C TRP A 82 -2.75 14.27 31.63
N VAL A 83 -3.56 13.29 32.05
CA VAL A 83 -3.08 12.10 32.74
C VAL A 83 -3.06 10.91 31.77
N PRO A 84 -1.92 10.23 31.57
CA PRO A 84 -1.82 9.02 30.75
C PRO A 84 -2.70 7.88 31.29
N ILE A 85 -3.78 7.54 30.58
CA ILE A 85 -4.75 6.51 30.98
C ILE A 85 -5.30 5.83 29.73
N SER A 86 -5.25 4.49 29.69
CA SER A 86 -5.82 3.67 28.62
C SER A 86 -6.43 2.38 29.20
N LYS A 87 -7.25 1.68 28.39
CA LYS A 87 -7.70 0.33 28.74
C LYS A 87 -6.57 -0.70 28.61
N ARG A 88 -6.76 -1.87 29.21
CA ARG A 88 -5.82 -3.00 29.11
C ARG A 88 -5.52 -3.33 27.65
N GLY A 89 -4.23 -3.55 27.35
CA GLY A 89 -3.74 -3.87 26.01
C GLY A 89 -3.50 -2.65 25.10
N LYS A 90 -3.61 -1.41 25.60
CA LYS A 90 -3.33 -0.18 24.85
C LYS A 90 -2.31 0.68 25.59
N LEU A 91 -1.39 1.31 24.86
CA LEU A 91 -0.34 2.14 25.44
C LEU A 91 -0.91 3.53 25.82
N PRO A 92 -0.85 3.95 27.09
CA PRO A 92 -1.31 5.28 27.52
C PRO A 92 -0.37 6.40 27.03
N GLY A 93 -0.80 7.65 27.18
CA GLY A 93 -0.04 8.85 26.85
C GLY A 93 -0.16 9.28 25.39
N ALA A 94 -0.11 10.58 25.12
CA ALA A 94 0.04 11.11 23.76
C ALA A 94 1.43 10.77 23.22
N LYS A 95 1.53 10.54 21.92
CA LYS A 95 2.75 10.04 21.27
C LYS A 95 2.98 10.75 19.95
N LYS A 96 4.24 10.77 19.53
CA LYS A 96 4.67 11.13 18.18
C LYS A 96 5.24 9.90 17.48
N VAL A 97 5.18 9.91 16.16
CA VAL A 97 5.73 8.86 15.31
C VAL A 97 6.78 9.54 14.44
N TYR A 98 8.00 9.03 14.49
CA TYR A 98 9.10 9.49 13.66
C TYR A 98 9.49 8.41 12.67
N ARG A 99 9.80 8.79 11.43
CA ARG A 99 10.27 7.86 10.38
C ARG A 99 11.79 7.92 10.26
N CYS A 100 12.41 6.75 10.19
CA CYS A 100 13.84 6.56 9.92
C CYS A 100 14.07 6.23 8.44
N SER A 101 13.24 5.35 7.90
CA SER A 101 13.25 4.91 6.50
C SER A 101 11.83 4.43 6.11
N THR A 102 11.61 4.00 4.87
CA THR A 102 10.27 3.67 4.33
C THR A 102 9.42 2.76 5.22
N LEU A 103 10.04 1.78 5.88
CA LEU A 103 9.37 0.79 6.72
C LEU A 103 9.91 0.76 8.17
N GLU A 104 10.63 1.79 8.58
CA GLU A 104 11.22 1.88 9.91
C GLU A 104 10.74 3.14 10.63
N TYR A 105 10.15 2.94 11.81
CA TYR A 105 9.52 3.99 12.60
C TYR A 105 9.91 3.88 14.06
N GLU A 106 9.95 5.02 14.72
CA GLU A 106 10.14 5.16 16.16
C GLU A 106 8.94 5.89 16.77
N VAL A 107 8.31 5.29 17.78
CA VAL A 107 7.21 5.91 18.52
C VAL A 107 7.73 6.38 19.86
N VAL A 108 7.53 7.65 20.18
CA VAL A 108 7.98 8.27 21.42
C VAL A 108 6.84 9.00 22.13
N PRO A 109 6.92 9.21 23.46
CA PRO A 109 6.00 10.09 24.16
C PRO A 109 5.97 11.50 23.55
N TRP A 110 4.84 12.20 23.64
CA TRP A 110 4.60 13.49 22.96
C TRP A 110 5.68 14.54 23.20
N ASN A 111 6.19 14.62 24.44
CA ASN A 111 7.19 15.60 24.88
C ASN A 111 8.62 15.03 24.87
N SER A 112 8.85 13.90 24.21
CA SER A 112 10.17 13.27 24.12
C SER A 112 10.79 13.45 22.74
N THR A 113 12.12 13.41 22.70
CA THR A 113 12.91 13.41 21.46
C THR A 113 13.11 11.98 20.97
N PRO A 114 13.04 11.73 19.65
CA PRO A 114 13.41 10.44 19.08
C PRO A 114 14.90 10.17 19.27
N SER A 115 15.25 8.89 19.39
CA SER A 115 16.63 8.43 19.60
C SER A 115 17.33 8.10 18.28
N LYS A 116 16.57 7.72 17.25
CA LYS A 116 17.10 7.21 15.97
C LYS A 116 16.55 7.95 14.76
N CYS A 117 15.26 8.27 14.79
CA CYS A 117 14.55 8.86 13.65
C CYS A 117 14.49 10.39 13.75
N PHE A 118 14.26 11.08 12.62
CA PHE A 118 14.26 12.55 12.58
C PHE A 118 13.02 13.16 11.91
N GLU A 119 12.34 12.42 11.04
CA GLU A 119 11.14 12.91 10.33
C GLU A 119 9.90 12.70 11.21
N ASP A 120 9.36 13.76 11.82
CA ASP A 120 8.04 13.71 12.50
C ASP A 120 6.94 13.56 11.45
N VAL A 121 6.22 12.43 11.47
CA VAL A 121 5.16 12.14 10.49
C VAL A 121 3.76 12.39 11.02
N LEU A 122 3.63 12.83 12.29
CA LEU A 122 2.35 13.15 12.90
C LEU A 122 2.06 14.65 12.78
N GLU A 123 1.24 15.00 11.79
CA GLU A 123 0.93 16.40 11.50
C GLU A 123 -0.48 16.82 11.96
N LEU A 124 -0.60 18.07 12.42
CA LEU A 124 -1.89 18.68 12.74
C LEU A 124 -2.61 19.11 11.45
N TYR A 125 -3.74 18.47 11.14
CA TYR A 125 -4.61 18.84 10.01
C TYR A 125 -5.86 19.62 10.43
N LEU A 126 -6.35 19.41 11.66
CA LEU A 126 -7.59 19.98 12.15
C LEU A 126 -7.36 20.62 13.52
N GLN A 127 -7.70 21.90 13.65
CA GLN A 127 -7.65 22.64 14.92
C GLN A 127 -8.99 23.35 15.11
N GLU A 128 -9.63 23.16 16.27
CA GLU A 128 -10.94 23.76 16.60
C GLU A 128 -12.01 23.55 15.51
N GLY A 129 -12.03 22.34 14.92
CA GLY A 129 -12.98 21.97 13.86
C GLY A 129 -12.69 22.60 12.50
N ARG A 130 -11.58 23.31 12.31
CA ARG A 130 -11.17 23.90 11.04
C ARG A 130 -9.91 23.24 10.50
N LEU A 131 -9.88 23.02 9.18
CA LEU A 131 -8.67 22.55 8.51
C LEU A 131 -7.62 23.66 8.55
N VAL A 132 -6.45 23.34 9.11
CA VAL A 132 -5.29 24.24 9.17
C VAL A 132 -4.25 23.95 8.09
N LYS A 133 -4.45 22.86 7.34
CA LYS A 133 -3.63 22.48 6.19
C LYS A 133 -4.52 22.15 4.99
N LYS A 134 -3.98 22.37 3.79
CA LYS A 134 -4.59 21.90 2.54
C LYS A 134 -4.42 20.39 2.45
N LEU A 135 -5.50 19.69 2.09
CA LEU A 135 -5.42 18.26 1.82
C LEU A 135 -4.69 18.00 0.51
N PRO A 136 -3.79 17.00 0.45
CA PRO A 136 -3.14 16.60 -0.79
C PRO A 136 -4.17 16.03 -1.78
N SER A 137 -3.92 16.25 -3.05
CA SER A 137 -4.68 15.65 -4.15
C SER A 137 -4.38 14.14 -4.28
N PRO A 138 -5.26 13.37 -4.94
CA PRO A 138 -4.99 11.96 -5.23
C PRO A 138 -3.67 11.72 -5.98
N GLN A 139 -3.27 12.64 -6.85
CA GLN A 139 -2.00 12.58 -7.60
C GLN A 139 -0.80 12.74 -6.66
N GLU A 140 -0.82 13.75 -5.79
CA GLU A 140 0.25 13.99 -4.81
C GLU A 140 0.38 12.79 -3.84
N LEU A 141 -0.74 12.23 -3.39
CA LEU A 141 -0.75 11.01 -2.56
C LEU A 141 -0.16 9.80 -3.30
N ARG A 142 -0.53 9.61 -4.57
CA ARG A 142 0.03 8.54 -5.40
C ARG A 142 1.54 8.68 -5.55
N GLU A 143 2.03 9.88 -5.86
CA GLU A 143 3.46 10.15 -6.00
C GLU A 143 4.23 9.95 -4.69
N TYR A 144 3.63 10.34 -3.56
CA TYR A 144 4.18 10.06 -2.23
C TYR A 144 4.34 8.55 -1.99
N VAL A 145 3.30 7.75 -2.23
CA VAL A 145 3.37 6.29 -2.07
C VAL A 145 4.36 5.66 -3.05
N LEU A 146 4.40 6.09 -4.32
CA LEU A 146 5.33 5.56 -5.30
C LEU A 146 6.79 5.89 -4.98
N ARG A 147 7.08 7.04 -4.36
CA ARG A 147 8.43 7.36 -3.86
C ARG A 147 8.84 6.39 -2.76
N GLN A 148 7.96 6.15 -1.79
CA GLN A 148 8.20 5.19 -0.72
C GLN A 148 8.48 3.79 -1.27
N LEU A 149 7.63 3.30 -2.17
CA LEU A 149 7.76 1.95 -2.74
C LEU A 149 9.07 1.71 -3.52
N LYS A 150 9.74 2.75 -4.03
CA LYS A 150 11.06 2.59 -4.69
C LYS A 150 12.15 2.13 -3.73
N ASP A 151 12.06 2.57 -2.48
CA ASP A 151 13.03 2.27 -1.43
C ASP A 151 12.57 1.09 -0.55
N SER A 152 11.39 0.51 -0.85
CA SER A 152 10.89 -0.69 -0.18
C SER A 152 11.55 -1.96 -0.71
N PRO A 153 11.75 -2.98 0.13
CA PRO A 153 12.15 -4.30 -0.34
C PRO A 153 11.06 -4.93 -1.23
N GLU A 154 11.47 -5.81 -2.14
CA GLU A 154 10.53 -6.59 -2.96
C GLU A 154 9.58 -7.39 -2.04
N PRO A 155 8.26 -7.25 -2.21
CA PRO A 155 7.32 -7.93 -1.33
C PRO A 155 7.28 -9.43 -1.60
N THR A 156 7.13 -10.22 -0.55
CA THR A 156 6.73 -11.63 -0.67
C THR A 156 5.22 -11.67 -0.91
N PRO A 157 4.73 -12.23 -2.03
CA PRO A 157 3.29 -12.32 -2.28
C PRO A 157 2.58 -13.08 -1.16
N ALA A 158 1.46 -12.55 -0.69
CA ALA A 158 0.59 -13.24 0.25
C ALA A 158 0.02 -14.51 -0.39
N ASP A 159 -0.27 -15.52 0.45
CA ASP A 159 -0.72 -16.82 -0.03
C ASP A 159 -2.08 -16.83 -0.72
#